data_AF-A0A4W6E4E4-F1
#
_entry.id   AF-A0A4W6E4E4-F1
#
_cell.length_a   1.000
_cell.length_b   1.000
_cell.length_c   1.000
_cell.angle_alpha   90.00
_cell.angle_beta   90.00
_cell.angle_gamma   90.00
#
_symmetry.space_group_name_H-M   'P 1'
#
loop_
_entity.id
_entity.type
_entity.pdbx_description
1 polymer ?
#
loop_
_entity_poly.entity_id
_entity_poly.type
_entity_poly.pdbx_seq_one_letter_code
_entity_poly.pdbx_strand_id
1 'polypeptide(L)' 'MCLQPDVLVYRLRAVERFQDLQLDELADLFSTIHKVTNLVEKHFNATSLITMIQIKHTLESYKSNKI' A
#
# COMPACT_ATOMS: atom_id res chain seq x y z
N MET A 1 -9.49 -17.59 17.46
CA MET A 1 -9.08 -16.27 16.93
C MET A 1 -8.94 -16.46 15.43
N CYS A 2 -9.92 -16.03 14.63
CA CYS A 2 -9.82 -16.16 13.17
C CYS A 2 -8.73 -15.20 12.69
N LEU A 3 -7.67 -15.74 12.10
CA LEU A 3 -6.68 -14.94 11.39
C LEU A 3 -7.40 -14.27 10.21
N GLN A 4 -7.43 -12.94 10.20
CA GLN A 4 -7.88 -12.20 9.02
C GLN A 4 -6.77 -12.31 7.96
N PRO A 5 -7.10 -12.66 6.71
CA PRO A 5 -6.13 -12.76 5.64
C PRO A 5 -5.66 -11.36 5.22
N ASP A 6 -4.37 -11.07 5.42
CA ASP A 6 -3.73 -9.82 4.97
C ASP A 6 -2.96 -10.03 3.66
N VAL A 7 -3.14 -9.11 2.70
CA VAL A 7 -2.39 -9.11 1.43
C VAL A 7 -1.56 -7.84 1.32
N LEU A 8 -0.27 -7.99 1.01
CA LEU A 8 0.65 -6.87 0.79
C LEU A 8 0.88 -6.65 -0.70
N VAL A 9 0.60 -5.43 -1.17
CA VAL A 9 1.04 -4.95 -2.47
C VAL A 9 2.21 -4.00 -2.24
N TYR A 10 3.33 -4.22 -2.93
CA TYR A 10 4.53 -3.39 -2.81
C TYR A 10 5.08 -3.04 -4.20
N ARG A 11 5.77 -1.89 -4.28
CA ARG A 11 6.40 -1.45 -5.52
C ARG A 11 7.77 -2.11 -5.71
N LEU A 12 8.10 -2.45 -6.95
CA LEU A 12 9.38 -3.08 -7.30
C LEU A 12 10.58 -2.13 -7.17
N ARG A 13 10.41 -0.85 -7.54
CA ARG A 13 11.45 0.19 -7.38
C ARG A 13 11.47 0.71 -5.94
N ALA A 14 12.65 0.97 -5.38
CA ALA A 14 12.73 1.67 -4.09
C ALA A 14 12.26 3.14 -4.22
N VAL A 15 11.35 3.58 -3.33
CA VAL A 15 11.11 5.00 -3.04
C VAL A 15 11.11 5.23 -1.55
N GLU A 16 11.58 6.41 -1.17
CA GLU A 16 11.58 6.86 0.21
C GLU A 16 10.19 7.33 0.66
N ARG A 17 9.47 8.06 -0.20
CA ARG A 17 8.13 8.58 0.13
C ARG A 17 7.09 8.16 -0.89
N PHE A 18 5.85 8.03 -0.42
CA PHE A 18 4.70 7.75 -1.29
C PHE A 18 4.50 8.83 -2.35
N GLN A 19 4.77 10.11 -2.02
CA GLN A 19 4.68 11.22 -2.97
C GLN A 19 5.72 11.16 -4.11
N ASP A 20 6.78 10.35 -3.97
CA ASP A 20 7.84 10.22 -4.98
C ASP A 20 7.47 9.17 -6.06
N LEU A 21 6.23 8.64 -5.99
CA LEU A 21 5.63 7.84 -7.05
C LEU A 21 5.34 8.72 -8.26
N GLN A 22 5.74 8.23 -9.43
CA GLN A 22 5.28 8.80 -10.69
C GLN A 22 3.80 8.46 -10.91
N LEU A 23 3.12 9.21 -11.77
CA LEU A 23 1.67 9.05 -12.00
C LEU A 23 1.31 7.66 -12.55
N ASP A 24 2.15 7.10 -13.41
CA ASP A 24 2.03 5.75 -13.94
C ASP A 24 2.23 4.68 -12.86
N GLU A 25 3.22 4.86 -11.98
CA GLU A 25 3.44 3.96 -10.83
C GLU A 25 2.27 3.99 -9.85
N LEU A 26 1.70 5.18 -9.61
CA LEU A 26 0.54 5.34 -8.75
C LEU A 26 -0.70 4.65 -9.34
N ALA A 27 -0.93 4.84 -10.64
CA ALA A 27 -2.03 4.20 -11.36
C ALA A 27 -1.89 2.67 -11.35
N ASP A 28 -0.67 2.16 -11.58
CA ASP A 28 -0.39 0.72 -11.54
C ASP A 28 -0.61 0.14 -10.14
N LEU A 29 -0.17 0.85 -9.09
CA LEU A 29 -0.38 0.45 -7.70
C LEU A 29 -1.88 0.31 -7.37
N PHE A 30 -2.68 1.32 -7.67
CA PHE A 30 -4.12 1.28 -7.39
C PHE A 30 -4.86 0.28 -8.28
N SER A 31 -4.44 0.09 -9.53
CA SER A 31 -4.97 -0.96 -10.40
C SER A 31 -4.71 -2.35 -9.83
N THR A 32 -3.50 -2.58 -9.32
CA THR A 32 -3.10 -3.83 -8.68
C THR A 32 -3.87 -4.06 -7.39
N ILE A 33 -3.99 -3.04 -6.53
CA ILE A 33 -4.82 -3.10 -5.31
C ILE A 33 -6.25 -3.53 -5.67
N HIS A 34 -6.89 -2.88 -6.65
CA HIS A 34 -8.25 -3.21 -7.04
C HIS A 34 -8.40 -4.65 -7.57
N LYS A 35 -7.42 -5.15 -8.34
CA LYS A 35 -7.40 -6.55 -8.81
C LYS A 35 -7.28 -7.53 -7.64
N VAL A 36 -6.41 -7.24 -6.68
CA VAL A 36 -6.23 -8.05 -5.46
C VAL A 36 -7.51 -8.03 -4.63
N THR A 37 -8.14 -6.87 -4.43
CA THR A 37 -9.42 -6.73 -3.73
C THR A 37 -10.48 -7.64 -4.33
N ASN A 38 -10.68 -7.59 -5.65
CA ASN A 38 -11.64 -8.44 -6.34
C ASN A 38 -11.36 -9.94 -6.15
N LEU A 39 -10.09 -10.33 -6.05
CA LEU A 39 -9.70 -11.72 -5.81
C LEU A 39 -9.97 -12.12 -4.35
N VAL A 40 -9.62 -11.27 -3.40
CA VAL A 40 -9.82 -11.49 -1.96
C VAL A 40 -11.32 -11.58 -1.65
N GLU A 41 -12.13 -10.66 -2.16
CA GLU A 41 -13.59 -10.69 -1.96
C GLU A 41 -14.22 -11.98 -2.48
N LYS A 42 -13.83 -12.42 -3.69
CA LYS A 42 -14.31 -13.69 -4.27
C LYS A 42 -13.82 -14.91 -3.50
N HIS A 43 -12.56 -14.91 -3.06
CA HIS A 43 -11.97 -16.04 -2.37
C HIS A 43 -12.56 -16.26 -0.97
N PHE A 44 -12.81 -15.17 -0.24
CA PHE A 44 -13.34 -15.22 1.12
C PHE A 44 -14.85 -14.97 1.20
N ASN A 45 -15.51 -14.77 0.06
CA ASN A 45 -16.92 -14.41 -0.03
C ASN A 45 -17.26 -13.19 0.84
N ALA A 46 -16.32 -12.23 0.90
CA ALA A 46 -16.35 -11.06 1.78
C ALA A 46 -17.17 -9.91 1.17
N THR A 47 -17.77 -9.08 2.02
CA THR A 47 -18.58 -7.92 1.62
C THR A 47 -17.90 -6.58 1.90
N SER A 48 -16.76 -6.60 2.58
CA SER A 48 -15.98 -5.42 2.92
C SER A 48 -14.50 -5.75 2.96
N LEU A 49 -13.69 -4.76 2.59
CA LEU A 49 -12.24 -4.81 2.66
C LEU A 49 -11.71 -3.48 3.18
N ILE A 50 -10.71 -3.53 4.05
CA ILE A 50 -9.96 -2.34 4.48
C ILE A 50 -8.64 -2.32 3.72
N THR A 51 -8.39 -1.22 3.00
CA THR A 51 -7.10 -0.96 2.35
C THR A 51 -6.32 0.05 3.19
N MET A 52 -5.09 -0.29 3.56
CA MET A 52 -4.21 0.59 4.33
C MET A 52 -2.91 0.85 3.56
N ILE A 53 -2.52 2.12 3.46
CA ILE A 53 -1.22 2.51 2.90
C ILE A 53 -0.26 2.73 4.07
N GLN A 54 0.79 1.92 4.14
CA GLN A 54 1.84 2.10 5.12
C GLN A 54 2.96 2.95 4.55
N ILE A 55 3.16 4.14 5.12
CA ILE A 55 4.28 5.02 4.79
C ILE A 55 5.39 4.76 5.80
N LYS A 56 6.55 4.30 5.32
CA LYS A 56 7.73 4.20 6.18
C LYS A 56 8.30 5.59 6.42
N HIS A 57 8.43 5.98 7.70
CA HIS A 57 9.25 7.14 8.07
C HIS A 57 10.71 6.71 8.18
N THR A 58 11.57 7.24 7.31
CA THR A 58 13.02 7.19 7.50
C THR A 58 13.39 8.23 8.57
N LEU A 59 14.16 7.84 9.58
CA LEU A 59 14.55 8.71 10.71
C LEU A 59 15.30 10.00 10.29
N GLU A 60 15.71 10.11 9.03
CA GLU A 60 16.37 11.29 8.47
C GLU A 60 15.43 12.50 8.36
N SER A 61 14.11 12.30 8.19
CA SER A 61 13.16 13.41 8.09
C SER A 61 12.96 14.18 9.41
N TYR A 62 13.33 13.60 10.56
CA TYR A 62 13.26 14.27 11.87
C TYR A 62 14.42 15.25 12.11
N LYS A 63 15.52 15.16 11.34
CA LYS A 63 16.67 16.08 11.51
C LYS A 63 16.52 17.39 10.74
N SER A 64 15.65 17.47 9.75
CA SER A 64 15.54 18.65 8.88
C SER A 64 14.58 19.74 9.36
N ASN A 65 13.80 19.51 10.42
CA ASN A 65 12.89 20.52 11.01
C ASN A 65 13.46 21.20 12.27
N LYS A 66 14.79 21.34 12.34
CA LYS A 66 15.49 21.97 13.46
C LYS A 66 16.56 22.97 12.99
N ILE A 67 16.16 23.88 12.09
CA ILE A 67 16.91 25.12 11.77
C ILE A 67 15.90 26.26 11.73
#